data_AF-A0AAN6PAB9-F1
#
_entry.id   AF-A0AAN6PAB9-F1
#
_cell.length_a   1.000
_cell.length_b   1.000
_cell.length_c   1.000
_cell.angle_alpha   90.00
_cell.angle_beta   90.00
_cell.angle_gamma   90.00
#
_symmetry.space_group_name_H-M   'P 1'
#
loop_
_entity.id
_entity.type
_entity.pdbx_description
1 polymer ?
#
loop_
_entity_poly.entity_id
_entity_poly.type
_entity_poly.pdbx_seq_one_letter_code
_entity_poly.pdbx_strand_id
1 'polypeptide(L)'
;MTLTTLILALHTRPFQPLPMLLPPLLIFSSYLTLAGFKTDGAGMTAAWSGVYTLLAARRRPASLRTRFSLRGVVRGTAMGLGAANTVAGFYTYATGDRKREEEERREVNRWGVYRD
;
A
#
# COMPACT_ATOMS: atom_id res chain seq x y z
N MET A 1 5.36 -0.71 -3.37
CA MET A 1 5.18 -0.40 -4.82
C MET A 1 4.65 -1.57 -5.65
N THR A 2 5.04 -2.82 -5.37
CA THR A 2 4.54 -4.01 -6.09
C THR A 2 3.02 -4.20 -6.03
N LEU A 3 2.36 -3.83 -4.92
CA LEU A 3 0.90 -3.90 -4.84
C LEU A 3 0.21 -2.96 -5.84
N THR A 4 0.72 -1.73 -5.97
CA THR A 4 0.22 -0.71 -6.90
C THR A 4 0.19 -1.23 -8.34
N THR A 5 1.29 -1.85 -8.78
CA THR A 5 1.41 -2.36 -10.16
C THR A 5 0.45 -3.52 -10.42
N LEU A 6 0.26 -4.42 -9.45
CA LEU A 6 -0.70 -5.52 -9.55
C LEU A 6 -2.14 -5.01 -9.60
N ILE A 7 -2.49 -4.00 -8.79
CA ILE A 7 -3.81 -3.38 -8.82
C ILE A 7 -4.08 -2.80 -10.20
N LEU A 8 -3.12 -2.07 -10.76
CA LEU A 8 -3.21 -1.48 -12.10
C LEU A 8 -3.39 -2.56 -13.17
N ALA A 9 -2.59 -3.63 -13.14
CA ALA A 9 -2.69 -4.75 -14.08
C ALA A 9 -4.06 -5.45 -14.04
N LEU A 10 -4.66 -5.57 -12.85
CA LEU A 10 -5.93 -6.29 -12.66
C LEU A 10 -7.17 -5.50 -13.07
N HIS A 11 -7.13 -4.16 -12.97
CA HIS A 11 -8.32 -3.31 -12.96
C HIS A 11 -8.31 -2.19 -14.01
N THR A 12 -7.27 -2.09 -14.83
CA THR A 12 -7.27 -1.21 -16.00
C THR A 12 -8.10 -1.76 -17.15
N ARG A 13 -8.16 -3.10 -17.30
CA ARG A 13 -8.96 -3.80 -18.32
C ARG A 13 -9.60 -5.08 -17.77
N PRO A 14 -10.94 -5.13 -17.58
CA PRO A 14 -11.89 -4.01 -17.71
C PRO A 14 -11.65 -2.94 -16.64
N PHE A 15 -11.92 -1.67 -16.96
CA PHE A 15 -11.71 -0.55 -16.03
C PHE A 15 -12.67 -0.64 -14.85
N GLN A 16 -12.13 -0.63 -13.63
CA GLN A 16 -12.92 -0.68 -12.41
C GLN A 16 -12.59 0.53 -11.52
N PRO A 17 -13.48 1.52 -11.39
CA PRO A 17 -13.15 2.79 -10.76
C PRO A 17 -12.80 2.65 -9.28
N LEU A 18 -13.53 1.80 -8.53
CA LEU A 18 -13.34 1.69 -7.08
C LEU A 18 -11.92 1.20 -6.70
N PRO A 19 -11.39 0.09 -7.25
CA PRO A 19 -9.99 -0.30 -7.00
C PRO A 19 -8.96 0.69 -7.58
N MET A 20 -9.33 1.49 -8.60
CA MET A 20 -8.44 2.50 -9.20
C MET A 20 -8.21 3.76 -8.38
N LEU A 21 -8.93 3.94 -7.27
CA LEU A 21 -8.61 4.97 -6.29
C LEU A 21 -7.38 4.62 -5.44
N LEU A 22 -7.05 3.33 -5.31
CA LEU A 22 -6.00 2.87 -4.40
C LEU A 22 -4.56 3.09 -4.93
N PRO A 23 -4.25 2.92 -6.24
CA PRO A 23 -2.92 3.21 -6.75
C PRO A 23 -2.36 4.59 -6.42
N PRO A 24 -3.07 5.72 -6.67
CA PRO A 24 -2.53 7.04 -6.31
C PRO A 24 -2.31 7.20 -4.81
N LEU A 25 -3.18 6.63 -3.97
CA LEU A 25 -3.04 6.66 -2.51
C LEU A 25 -1.81 5.87 -2.03
N LEU A 26 -1.57 4.69 -2.61
CA LEU A 26 -0.40 3.87 -2.29
C LEU A 26 0.91 4.51 -2.77
N ILE A 27 0.89 5.18 -3.92
CA ILE A 27 2.03 5.98 -4.40
C ILE A 27 2.30 7.13 -3.44
N PHE A 28 1.27 7.83 -3.01
CA PHE A 28 1.40 8.90 -2.02
C PHE A 28 1.97 8.40 -0.69
N SER A 29 1.52 7.25 -0.18
CA SER A 29 2.09 6.64 1.03
C SER A 29 3.59 6.36 0.87
N SER A 30 4.02 5.92 -0.32
CA SER A 30 5.44 5.72 -0.61
C SER A 30 6.22 7.02 -0.69
N TYR A 31 5.61 8.08 -1.22
CA TYR A 31 6.22 9.41 -1.22
C TYR A 31 6.44 9.91 0.22
N LEU A 32 5.48 9.73 1.12
CA LEU A 32 5.64 10.09 2.53
C LEU A 32 6.83 9.39 3.17
N THR A 33 6.96 8.09 2.96
CA THR A 33 8.12 7.32 3.45
C THR A 33 9.44 7.87 2.88
N LEU A 34 9.47 8.26 1.61
CA LEU A 34 10.65 8.88 0.97
C LEU A 34 10.94 10.30 1.45
N ALA A 35 9.91 11.03 1.85
CA ALA A 35 10.00 12.37 2.43
C ALA A 35 10.41 12.33 3.91
N GLY A 36 10.63 11.15 4.48
CA GLY A 36 11.05 10.95 5.86
C GLY A 36 9.90 10.72 6.85
N PHE A 37 8.65 10.75 6.37
CA PHE A 37 7.45 10.40 7.15
C PHE A 37 7.24 8.87 7.15
N LYS A 38 8.20 8.12 7.69
CA LYS A 38 8.23 6.65 7.67
C LYS A 38 7.07 6.03 8.45
N THR A 39 6.80 6.51 9.67
CA THR A 39 5.74 5.96 10.54
C THR A 39 4.37 6.21 9.92
N ASP A 40 4.10 7.45 9.49
CA ASP A 40 2.81 7.80 8.89
C ASP A 40 2.63 7.19 7.49
N GLY A 41 3.69 7.13 6.69
CA GLY A 41 3.71 6.45 5.39
C GLY A 41 3.46 4.94 5.51
N ALA A 42 3.99 4.30 6.56
CA ALA A 42 3.70 2.90 6.89
C ALA A 42 2.23 2.71 7.31
N GLY A 43 1.70 3.60 8.14
CA GLY A 43 0.28 3.59 8.55
C GLY A 43 -0.67 3.72 7.36
N MET A 44 -0.43 4.68 6.46
CA MET A 44 -1.23 4.84 5.24
C MET A 44 -1.13 3.60 4.33
N THR A 45 0.08 3.05 4.16
CA THR A 45 0.29 1.82 3.40
C THR A 45 -0.52 0.67 3.99
N ALA A 46 -0.55 0.55 5.32
CA ALA A 46 -1.30 -0.49 6.01
C ALA A 46 -2.81 -0.36 5.79
N ALA A 47 -3.34 0.85 5.95
CA ALA A 47 -4.74 1.17 5.77
C ALA A 47 -5.21 0.86 4.34
N TRP A 48 -4.52 1.39 3.32
CA TRP A 48 -4.94 1.21 1.92
C TRP A 48 -4.74 -0.21 1.40
N SER A 49 -3.66 -0.87 1.82
CA SER A 49 -3.44 -2.30 1.50
C SER A 49 -4.50 -3.18 2.16
N GLY A 50 -4.97 -2.80 3.36
CA GLY A 50 -5.99 -3.53 4.10
C GLY A 50 -7.35 -3.38 3.45
N VAL A 51 -7.72 -2.15 3.10
CA VAL A 51 -8.94 -1.85 2.34
C VAL A 51 -8.97 -2.61 1.02
N TYR A 52 -7.86 -2.62 0.27
CA TYR A 52 -7.76 -3.41 -0.95
C TYR A 52 -8.02 -4.90 -0.69
N THR A 53 -7.36 -5.46 0.33
CA THR A 53 -7.45 -6.88 0.68
C THR A 53 -8.88 -7.25 1.07
N LEU A 54 -9.56 -6.43 1.87
CA LEU A 54 -10.96 -6.64 2.24
C LEU A 54 -11.90 -6.59 1.04
N LEU A 55 -11.74 -5.59 0.16
CA LEU A 55 -12.52 -5.47 -1.07
C LEU A 55 -12.31 -6.67 -2.00
N ALA A 56 -11.05 -7.09 -2.14
CA ALA A 56 -10.69 -8.23 -2.96
C ALA A 56 -11.14 -9.56 -2.34
N ALA A 57 -11.16 -9.70 -1.02
CA ALA A 57 -11.68 -10.88 -0.32
C ALA A 57 -13.21 -11.01 -0.45
N ARG A 58 -13.93 -9.88 -0.43
CA ARG A 58 -15.40 -9.86 -0.57
C ARG A 58 -15.88 -10.34 -1.95
N ARG A 59 -15.04 -10.26 -2.99
CA ARG A 59 -15.40 -10.70 -4.34
C ARG A 59 -15.46 -12.24 -4.44
N ARG A 60 -16.66 -12.79 -4.59
CA ARG A 60 -16.84 -14.23 -4.86
C ARG A 60 -16.40 -14.56 -6.30
N PRO A 61 -15.47 -15.50 -6.53
CA PRO A 61 -15.15 -15.95 -7.88
C PRO A 61 -16.31 -16.78 -8.45
N ALA A 62 -16.68 -16.51 -9.71
CA ALA A 62 -17.81 -17.15 -10.39
C ALA A 62 -17.63 -18.67 -10.60
N SER A 63 -16.39 -19.19 -10.63
CA SER A 63 -16.11 -20.62 -10.67
C SER A 63 -14.75 -20.96 -10.03
N LEU A 64 -14.54 -22.23 -9.65
CA LEU A 64 -13.25 -22.72 -9.17
C LEU A 64 -12.17 -22.65 -10.25
N ARG A 65 -12.51 -22.83 -11.54
CA ARG A 65 -11.59 -22.67 -12.68
C ARG A 65 -11.01 -21.26 -12.77
N THR A 66 -11.84 -20.24 -12.48
CA THR A 66 -11.39 -18.84 -12.53
C THR A 66 -10.37 -18.54 -11.42
N ARG A 67 -10.36 -19.31 -10.30
CA ARG A 67 -9.35 -19.17 -9.24
C ARG A 67 -7.96 -19.61 -9.69
N PHE A 68 -7.86 -20.64 -10.51
CA PHE A 68 -6.59 -21.16 -11.05
C PHE A 68 -6.17 -20.53 -12.38
N SER A 69 -6.90 -19.51 -12.85
CA SER A 69 -6.49 -18.74 -14.02
C SER A 69 -5.31 -17.81 -13.69
N LEU A 70 -4.58 -17.35 -14.71
CA LEU A 70 -3.50 -16.37 -14.54
C LEU A 70 -3.98 -15.11 -13.78
N ARG A 71 -5.18 -14.61 -14.09
CA ARG A 71 -5.80 -13.49 -13.36
C ARG A 71 -6.14 -13.84 -11.91
N GLY A 72 -6.53 -15.09 -11.66
CA GLY A 72 -6.77 -15.61 -10.33
C GLY A 72 -5.51 -15.62 -9.47
N VAL A 73 -4.38 -16.06 -10.04
CA VAL A 73 -3.07 -16.02 -9.38
C VAL A 73 -2.64 -14.59 -9.09
N VAL A 74 -2.67 -13.69 -10.08
CA VAL A 74 -2.30 -12.27 -9.89
C VAL A 74 -3.16 -11.62 -8.80
N ARG A 75 -4.47 -11.92 -8.76
CA ARG A 75 -5.36 -11.43 -7.71
C ARG A 75 -5.01 -12.03 -6.35
N GLY A 76 -4.74 -13.32 -6.27
CA GLY A 76 -4.31 -13.99 -5.04
C GLY A 76 -3.02 -13.38 -4.48
N THR A 77 -2.02 -13.16 -5.35
CA THR A 77 -0.76 -12.49 -5.00
C THR A 77 -1.01 -11.06 -4.52
N ALA A 78 -1.86 -10.30 -5.22
CA ALA A 78 -2.20 -8.93 -4.80
C ALA A 78 -2.88 -8.91 -3.42
N MET A 79 -3.76 -9.87 -3.13
CA MET A 79 -4.40 -10.00 -1.82
C MET A 79 -3.39 -10.40 -0.73
N GLY A 80 -2.49 -11.35 -1.01
CA GLY A 80 -1.45 -11.78 -0.07
C GLY A 80 -0.48 -10.66 0.26
N LEU A 81 0.00 -9.93 -0.75
CA LEU A 81 0.84 -8.75 -0.57
C LEU A 81 0.09 -7.63 0.17
N GLY A 82 -1.19 -7.43 -0.12
CA GLY A 82 -2.02 -6.48 0.59
C GLY A 82 -2.10 -6.79 2.08
N ALA A 83 -2.40 -8.04 2.43
CA ALA A 83 -2.44 -8.50 3.83
C ALA A 83 -1.08 -8.35 4.54
N ALA A 84 0.01 -8.76 3.88
CA ALA A 84 1.36 -8.63 4.42
C ALA A 84 1.73 -7.17 4.67
N ASN A 85 1.44 -6.27 3.72
CA ASN A 85 1.65 -4.83 3.88
C ASN A 85 0.81 -4.25 5.03
N THR A 86 -0.41 -4.74 5.22
CA THR A 86 -1.26 -4.31 6.33
C THR A 86 -0.66 -4.70 7.66
N VAL A 87 -0.24 -5.96 7.84
CA VAL A 87 0.35 -6.41 9.10
C VAL A 87 1.67 -5.69 9.36
N ALA A 88 2.56 -5.63 8.36
CA ALA A 88 3.85 -4.97 8.50
C ALA A 88 3.69 -3.47 8.75
N GLY A 89 2.91 -2.76 7.93
CA GLY A 89 2.70 -1.32 8.08
C GLY A 89 2.00 -0.96 9.39
N PHE A 90 1.07 -1.80 9.86
CA PHE A 90 0.43 -1.63 11.16
C PHE A 90 1.43 -1.79 12.28
N TYR A 91 2.30 -2.81 12.22
CA TYR A 91 3.37 -3.00 13.20
C TYR A 91 4.28 -1.77 13.24
N THR A 92 4.78 -1.30 12.10
CA THR A 92 5.64 -0.10 12.06
C THR A 92 4.94 1.15 12.56
N TYR A 93 3.65 1.31 12.27
CA TYR A 93 2.86 2.44 12.76
C TYR A 93 2.65 2.39 14.28
N ALA A 94 2.43 1.19 14.83
CA ALA A 94 2.20 0.99 16.26
C ALA A 94 3.49 1.13 17.08
N THR A 95 4.63 0.69 16.55
CA THR A 95 5.92 0.72 17.25
C THR A 95 6.83 1.89 16.83
N GLY A 96 6.35 2.78 15.96
CA GLY A 96 7.15 3.85 15.39
C GLY A 96 7.46 4.98 16.37
N ASP A 97 8.71 5.42 16.41
CA ASP A 97 9.15 6.57 17.20
C ASP A 97 9.17 7.84 16.34
N ARG A 98 8.16 8.69 16.57
CA ARG A 98 7.96 9.94 15.81
C ARG A 98 9.02 10.99 16.12
N LYS A 99 9.61 10.98 17.32
CA LYS A 99 10.61 11.98 17.73
C LYS A 99 11.93 11.71 17.02
N ARG A 100 12.39 10.46 17.07
CA ARG A 100 13.57 10.02 16.34
C ARG A 100 13.44 10.26 14.83
N GLU A 101 12.24 10.03 14.28
CA GLU A 101 11.97 10.29 12.86
C GLU A 101 12.00 11.78 12.49
N GLU A 102 11.60 12.67 13.40
CA GLU A 102 11.74 14.12 13.22
C GLU A 102 13.21 14.55 13.27
N GLU A 103 14.00 14.03 14.20
CA GLU A 103 15.45 14.27 14.29
C GLU A 103 16.15 13.82 12.99
N GLU A 104 15.88 12.61 12.51
CA GLU A 104 16.42 12.11 11.24
C GLU A 104 16.05 13.02 10.05
N ARG A 105 14.83 13.59 10.03
CA ARG A 105 14.40 14.52 8.99
C ARG A 105 15.15 15.86 9.04
N ARG A 106 15.45 16.35 10.25
CA ARG A 106 16.25 17.55 10.47
C ARG A 106 17.70 17.35 10.06
N GLU A 107 18.29 16.22 10.42
CA GLU A 107 19.68 15.87 10.06
C GLU A 107 19.88 15.74 8.55
N VAL A 108 18.97 15.03 7.87
CA VAL A 108 19.07 14.84 6.42
C VAL A 108 18.70 16.12 5.66
N ASN A 109 17.79 16.92 6.21
CA ASN A 109 17.25 18.16 5.65
C ASN A 109 17.00 18.11 4.13
N ARG A 110 16.46 16.98 3.63
CA ARG A 110 16.41 16.66 2.20
C ARG A 110 15.72 17.74 1.35
N TRP A 111 14.79 18.44 1.95
CA TRP A 111 13.95 19.45 1.32
C TRP A 111 14.29 20.88 1.75
N GLY A 112 15.37 21.09 2.53
CA GLY A 112 15.81 22.42 2.97
C GLY A 112 14.79 23.15 3.86
N VAL A 113 13.92 22.41 4.55
CA VAL A 113 12.83 22.97 5.36
C VAL A 113 13.35 23.50 6.70
N TYR A 114 14.36 22.83 7.26
CA TYR A 114 14.96 23.20 8.53
C TYR A 114 16.12 24.17 8.29
N ARG A 115 16.21 25.22 9.10
CA ARG A 115 17.20 26.33 8.99
C ARG A 115 18.03 26.52 10.26
N ASP A 116 17.85 25.59 11.18
CA ASP A 116 18.40 25.51 12.52
C ASP A 116 19.90 25.22 12.50
#